data_AF-A0A0A2EV66-F1
#
_entry.id   AF-A0A0A2EV66-F1
#
_cell.length_a   1.000
_cell.length_b   1.000
_cell.length_c   1.000
_cell.angle_alpha   90.00
_cell.angle_beta   90.00
_cell.angle_gamma   90.00
#
_symmetry.space_group_name_H-M   'P 1'
#
loop_
_entity.id
_entity.type
_entity.pdbx_description
1 polymer ?
#
loop_
_entity_poly.entity_id
_entity_poly.type
_entity_poly.pdbx_seq_one_letter_code
_entity_poly.pdbx_strand_id
1 'polypeptide(L)'
;MNFNLYLFGKNKGTYNQYPDDYTSSILASLCSDVTSSKAIIVRNQNLMHYIYAENLGNSNVIGVCLIFNKAYIKNVSKIFNYLRELIESTLLKQGKIIRYNNQGDIEFATTNISDDVKSFDYVKTLVNSKLDSDNNYFGVTELTTTYNGLHNSEIVDGNTANSEIIKLQQKFNKITIDYKKGIEEDLTKKVISGLQIQIYNLNTKINNQNQKISKLEKAKKQYKKVMFLFIVLLCSCGGLYFLYTTLDETEKNLQNTTERLNTATDSIGSLNNILTQKQNTIISLKNEVREERLQKEAAQSSLENIQSNCPFIITGTSCSLSSGEYTIRCFSEKSGTRSFKVKVIEEKTGRVYTEKSVSEYMDSGTRSVTLYFNRSFNTSDWYTFEIWVGNKIVGGSRH
;
A
#
# COMPACT_ATOMS: atom_id res chain seq x y z
N MET A 1 -5.50 -27.91 -86.94
CA MET A 1 -6.12 -29.23 -87.31
C MET A 1 -7.55 -29.30 -86.76
N ASN A 2 -8.52 -29.97 -87.40
CA ASN A 2 -9.90 -30.02 -86.86
C ASN A 2 -10.05 -31.07 -85.75
N PHE A 3 -10.26 -30.64 -84.51
CA PHE A 3 -10.56 -31.49 -83.35
C PHE A 3 -11.66 -30.85 -82.49
N ASN A 4 -12.36 -31.67 -81.71
CA ASN A 4 -13.20 -31.20 -80.60
C ASN A 4 -12.54 -31.58 -79.27
N LEU A 5 -12.59 -30.67 -78.31
CA LEU A 5 -12.11 -30.87 -76.95
C LEU A 5 -13.29 -30.86 -75.99
N TYR A 6 -13.28 -31.77 -75.03
CA TYR A 6 -14.21 -31.78 -73.91
C TYR A 6 -13.44 -31.89 -72.61
N LEU A 7 -13.82 -31.07 -71.64
CA LEU A 7 -13.47 -31.27 -70.23
C LEU A 7 -14.69 -31.85 -69.55
N PHE A 8 -14.52 -32.95 -68.82
CA PHE A 8 -15.62 -33.60 -68.14
C PHE A 8 -15.20 -34.05 -66.74
N GLY A 9 -16.16 -34.30 -65.89
CA GLY A 9 -15.89 -34.80 -64.56
C GLY A 9 -17.14 -35.22 -63.81
N LYS A 10 -16.91 -35.94 -62.72
CA LYS A 10 -17.91 -36.33 -61.75
C LYS A 10 -17.52 -35.69 -60.43
N ASN A 11 -18.33 -34.76 -59.93
CA ASN A 11 -18.13 -34.11 -58.64
C ASN A 11 -19.20 -34.62 -57.67
N LYS A 12 -18.77 -35.33 -56.62
CA LYS A 12 -19.66 -35.93 -55.59
C LYS A 12 -20.84 -36.72 -56.19
N GLY A 13 -20.59 -37.48 -57.26
CA GLY A 13 -21.63 -38.28 -57.90
C GLY A 13 -22.31 -37.63 -59.10
N THR A 14 -22.25 -36.30 -59.24
CA THR A 14 -22.90 -35.57 -60.34
C THR A 14 -21.96 -35.39 -61.52
N TYR A 15 -22.36 -35.87 -62.69
CA TYR A 15 -21.60 -35.69 -63.92
C TYR A 15 -21.78 -34.28 -64.48
N ASN A 16 -20.70 -33.71 -65.01
CA ASN A 16 -20.69 -32.44 -65.72
C ASN A 16 -19.67 -32.49 -66.86
N GLN A 17 -19.94 -31.80 -67.96
CA GLN A 17 -18.97 -31.58 -69.02
C GLN A 17 -19.11 -30.20 -69.66
N TYR A 18 -18.06 -29.80 -70.36
CA TYR A 18 -18.08 -28.67 -71.27
C TYR A 18 -17.27 -28.97 -72.55
N PRO A 19 -17.82 -28.70 -73.75
CA PRO A 19 -19.20 -28.27 -74.02
C PRO A 19 -20.24 -29.30 -73.59
N ASP A 20 -21.43 -28.85 -73.16
CA ASP A 20 -22.55 -29.72 -72.81
C ASP A 20 -23.39 -30.01 -74.07
N ASP A 21 -23.19 -31.19 -74.65
CA ASP A 21 -23.83 -31.58 -75.91
C ASP A 21 -24.14 -33.10 -75.93
N TYR A 22 -24.43 -33.63 -77.13
CA TYR A 22 -24.79 -35.04 -77.33
C TYR A 22 -23.72 -36.04 -76.84
N THR A 23 -22.46 -35.61 -76.67
CA THR A 23 -21.38 -36.48 -76.18
C THR A 23 -21.47 -36.81 -74.70
N SER A 24 -22.32 -36.11 -73.93
CA SER A 24 -22.58 -36.35 -72.51
C SER A 24 -22.94 -37.78 -72.17
N SER A 25 -23.84 -38.39 -72.96
CA SER A 25 -24.23 -39.80 -72.78
C SER A 25 -23.04 -40.77 -72.88
N ILE A 26 -22.14 -40.52 -73.83
CA ILE A 26 -20.96 -41.35 -74.09
C ILE A 26 -19.95 -41.13 -72.96
N LEU A 27 -19.57 -39.89 -72.71
CA LEU A 27 -18.52 -39.55 -71.74
C LEU A 27 -18.92 -39.88 -70.29
N ALA A 28 -20.19 -39.66 -69.90
CA ALA A 28 -20.69 -40.02 -68.58
C ALA A 28 -20.59 -41.53 -68.31
N SER A 29 -20.96 -42.36 -69.30
CA SER A 29 -20.84 -43.83 -69.19
C SER A 29 -19.41 -44.31 -69.05
N LEU A 30 -18.44 -43.55 -69.56
CA LEU A 30 -17.02 -43.87 -69.46
C LEU A 30 -16.40 -43.42 -68.14
N CYS A 31 -17.11 -42.57 -67.38
CA CYS A 31 -16.71 -42.09 -66.05
C CYS A 31 -17.23 -42.95 -64.90
N SER A 32 -18.27 -43.78 -65.11
CA SER A 32 -18.94 -44.49 -64.02
C SER A 32 -18.05 -45.53 -63.32
N ASP A 33 -17.10 -46.10 -64.05
CA ASP A 33 -16.30 -47.26 -63.63
C ASP A 33 -14.80 -46.92 -63.47
N VAL A 34 -14.48 -45.63 -63.30
CA VAL A 34 -13.09 -45.15 -63.17
C VAL A 34 -12.64 -45.29 -61.73
N THR A 35 -12.10 -46.46 -61.39
CA THR A 35 -11.50 -46.77 -60.06
C THR A 35 -10.04 -46.36 -59.97
N SER A 36 -9.37 -46.23 -61.11
CA SER A 36 -7.98 -45.77 -61.28
C SER A 36 -7.89 -44.89 -62.52
N SER A 37 -6.72 -44.37 -62.82
CA SER A 37 -6.49 -43.58 -64.03
C SER A 37 -6.57 -44.46 -65.26
N LYS A 38 -7.39 -44.04 -66.23
CA LYS A 38 -7.70 -44.80 -67.43
C LYS A 38 -7.54 -43.93 -68.66
N ALA A 39 -6.92 -44.50 -69.67
CA ALA A 39 -7.02 -43.99 -71.03
C ALA A 39 -8.00 -44.84 -71.81
N ILE A 40 -8.85 -44.21 -72.61
CA ILE A 40 -9.89 -44.88 -73.36
C ILE A 40 -9.87 -44.35 -74.78
N ILE A 41 -9.81 -45.27 -75.74
CA ILE A 41 -10.00 -44.98 -77.16
C ILE A 41 -11.39 -45.47 -77.54
N VAL A 42 -12.23 -44.58 -78.04
CA VAL A 42 -13.56 -44.95 -78.54
C VAL A 42 -13.69 -44.54 -80.00
N ARG A 43 -13.99 -45.51 -80.86
CA ARG A 43 -14.32 -45.29 -82.25
C ARG A 43 -15.84 -45.27 -82.41
N ASN A 44 -16.36 -44.16 -82.92
CA ASN A 44 -17.76 -44.03 -83.32
C ASN A 44 -17.81 -43.59 -84.79
N GLN A 45 -18.08 -44.52 -85.71
CA GLN A 45 -18.01 -44.28 -87.14
C GLN A 45 -16.65 -43.70 -87.59
N ASN A 46 -16.65 -42.44 -88.02
CA ASN A 46 -15.46 -41.69 -88.46
C ASN A 46 -14.80 -40.88 -87.34
N LEU A 47 -15.37 -40.89 -86.13
CA LEU A 47 -14.86 -40.15 -84.99
C LEU A 47 -14.02 -41.04 -84.08
N MET A 48 -12.78 -40.62 -83.83
CA MET A 48 -11.87 -41.25 -82.88
C MET A 48 -11.78 -40.38 -81.63
N HIS A 49 -12.21 -40.92 -80.49
CA HIS A 49 -12.19 -40.27 -79.19
C HIS A 49 -10.99 -40.78 -78.41
N TYR A 50 -10.16 -39.87 -77.92
CA TYR A 50 -9.04 -40.13 -77.03
C TYR A 50 -9.35 -39.50 -75.69
N ILE A 51 -9.64 -40.34 -74.71
CA ILE A 51 -10.18 -39.94 -73.42
C ILE A 51 -9.16 -40.31 -72.36
N TYR A 52 -8.77 -39.34 -71.54
CA TYR A 52 -8.02 -39.59 -70.32
C TYR A 52 -8.91 -39.25 -69.14
N ALA A 53 -9.11 -40.19 -68.23
CA ALA A 53 -9.89 -40.01 -67.00
C ALA A 53 -9.04 -40.35 -65.78
N GLU A 54 -9.06 -39.46 -64.81
CA GLU A 54 -8.30 -39.54 -63.57
C GLU A 54 -9.26 -39.66 -62.39
N ASN A 55 -9.03 -40.65 -61.54
CA ASN A 55 -9.73 -40.74 -60.25
C ASN A 55 -9.05 -39.81 -59.24
N LEU A 56 -9.77 -38.80 -58.76
CA LEU A 56 -9.28 -37.83 -57.78
C LEU A 56 -9.54 -38.27 -56.32
N GLY A 57 -10.19 -39.42 -56.11
CA GLY A 57 -10.65 -39.89 -54.81
C GLY A 57 -12.02 -39.32 -54.41
N ASN A 58 -12.62 -39.83 -53.33
CA ASN A 58 -13.93 -39.38 -52.82
C ASN A 58 -15.06 -39.36 -53.87
N SER A 59 -15.08 -40.34 -54.76
CA SER A 59 -16.02 -40.44 -55.89
C SER A 59 -15.92 -39.29 -56.90
N ASN A 60 -14.80 -38.57 -56.92
CA ASN A 60 -14.51 -37.52 -57.87
C ASN A 60 -13.65 -38.04 -59.02
N VAL A 61 -14.02 -37.70 -60.25
CA VAL A 61 -13.29 -38.05 -61.47
C VAL A 61 -13.17 -36.81 -62.33
N ILE A 62 -12.00 -36.57 -62.91
CA ILE A 62 -11.81 -35.52 -63.93
C ILE A 62 -11.27 -36.17 -65.19
N GLY A 63 -11.64 -35.65 -66.36
CA GLY A 63 -11.06 -36.12 -67.59
C GLY A 63 -11.12 -35.13 -68.73
N VAL A 64 -10.36 -35.48 -69.77
CA VAL A 64 -10.20 -34.72 -70.99
C VAL A 64 -10.45 -35.66 -72.16
N CYS A 65 -11.26 -35.23 -73.12
CA CYS A 65 -11.52 -35.96 -74.35
C CYS A 65 -11.11 -35.11 -75.56
N LEU A 66 -10.37 -35.72 -76.48
CA LEU A 66 -10.11 -35.19 -77.80
C LEU A 66 -10.77 -36.06 -78.86
N ILE A 67 -11.52 -35.43 -79.75
CA ILE A 67 -12.20 -36.12 -80.85
C ILE A 67 -11.58 -35.66 -82.15
N PHE A 68 -11.12 -36.64 -82.94
CA PHE A 68 -10.61 -36.43 -84.30
C PHE A 68 -11.58 -37.01 -85.32
N ASN A 69 -11.83 -36.26 -86.39
CA ASN A 69 -12.67 -36.71 -87.50
C ASN A 69 -11.80 -37.32 -88.61
N LYS A 70 -12.12 -38.55 -89.02
CA LYS A 70 -11.41 -39.34 -90.05
C LYS A 70 -9.89 -39.45 -89.83
N ALA A 71 -9.43 -39.36 -88.59
CA ALA A 71 -8.02 -39.47 -88.26
C ALA A 71 -7.79 -40.24 -86.95
N TYR A 72 -6.69 -40.97 -86.87
CA TYR A 72 -6.24 -41.66 -85.67
C TYR A 72 -4.79 -41.27 -85.33
N ILE A 73 -4.43 -41.45 -84.06
CA ILE A 73 -3.12 -41.14 -83.49
C ILE A 73 -2.26 -42.41 -83.46
N LYS A 74 -1.09 -42.38 -84.12
CA LYS A 74 -0.13 -43.49 -84.07
C LYS A 74 0.60 -43.58 -82.73
N ASN A 75 1.02 -42.43 -82.19
CA ASN A 75 1.79 -42.39 -80.94
C ASN A 75 0.84 -42.30 -79.74
N VAL A 76 0.12 -43.39 -79.47
CA VAL A 76 -0.94 -43.46 -78.44
C VAL A 76 -0.43 -43.05 -77.05
N SER A 77 0.73 -43.52 -76.61
CA SER A 77 1.30 -43.11 -75.31
C SER A 77 1.53 -41.60 -75.23
N LYS A 78 1.94 -40.94 -76.32
CA LYS A 78 2.23 -39.51 -76.33
C LYS A 78 0.98 -38.67 -76.17
N ILE A 79 -0.14 -39.05 -76.81
CA ILE A 79 -1.39 -38.31 -76.65
C ILE A 79 -1.94 -38.44 -75.24
N PHE A 80 -1.88 -39.63 -74.63
CA PHE A 80 -2.35 -39.81 -73.26
C PHE A 80 -1.45 -39.16 -72.21
N ASN A 81 -0.13 -39.17 -72.40
CA ASN A 81 0.78 -38.39 -71.56
C ASN A 81 0.48 -36.90 -71.65
N TYR A 82 0.22 -36.38 -72.85
CA TYR A 82 -0.17 -34.99 -73.03
C TYR A 82 -1.51 -34.65 -72.35
N LEU A 83 -2.52 -35.51 -72.47
CA LEU A 83 -3.80 -35.32 -71.79
C LEU A 83 -3.66 -35.35 -70.27
N ARG A 84 -2.79 -36.23 -69.73
CA ARG A 84 -2.44 -36.23 -68.30
C ARG A 84 -1.79 -34.90 -67.90
N GLU A 85 -0.78 -34.46 -68.64
CA GLU A 85 -0.08 -33.19 -68.39
C GLU A 85 -1.02 -31.98 -68.44
N LEU A 86 -2.05 -31.99 -69.29
CA LEU A 86 -3.08 -30.93 -69.29
C LEU A 86 -3.81 -30.86 -67.94
N ILE A 87 -4.19 -32.01 -67.37
CA ILE A 87 -4.83 -32.02 -66.05
C ILE A 87 -3.84 -31.57 -64.97
N GLU A 88 -2.62 -32.12 -64.97
CA GLU A 88 -1.60 -31.88 -63.93
C GLU A 88 -1.01 -30.47 -63.94
N SER A 89 -0.55 -30.03 -65.11
CA SER A 89 0.24 -28.80 -65.25
C SER A 89 -0.59 -27.61 -65.68
N THR A 90 -1.83 -27.82 -66.15
CA THR A 90 -2.72 -26.73 -66.54
C THR A 90 -3.89 -26.62 -65.59
N LEU A 91 -4.76 -27.63 -65.51
CA LEU A 91 -6.01 -27.51 -64.74
C LEU A 91 -5.75 -27.36 -63.24
N LEU A 92 -4.86 -28.18 -62.65
CA LEU A 92 -4.52 -28.08 -61.23
C LEU A 92 -3.79 -26.78 -60.88
N LYS A 93 -2.82 -26.36 -61.70
CA LYS A 93 -2.04 -25.14 -61.43
C LYS A 93 -2.86 -23.87 -61.55
N GLN A 94 -3.83 -23.83 -62.47
CA GLN A 94 -4.76 -22.71 -62.57
C GLN A 94 -5.69 -22.62 -61.36
N GLY A 95 -6.04 -23.75 -60.75
CA GLY A 95 -6.87 -23.80 -59.55
C GLY A 95 -8.33 -23.39 -59.77
N LYS A 96 -8.76 -23.28 -61.03
CA LYS A 96 -10.10 -22.78 -61.41
C LYS A 96 -11.15 -23.88 -61.52
N ILE A 97 -10.77 -25.02 -62.10
CA ILE A 97 -11.66 -26.19 -62.27
C ILE A 97 -11.40 -27.21 -61.17
N ILE A 98 -10.12 -27.53 -60.94
CA ILE A 98 -9.65 -28.41 -59.86
C ILE A 98 -8.50 -27.73 -59.11
N ARG A 99 -8.35 -28.03 -57.83
CA ARG A 99 -7.30 -27.48 -56.96
C ARG A 99 -6.93 -28.44 -55.85
N TYR A 100 -5.80 -28.20 -55.18
CA TYR A 100 -5.51 -28.85 -53.91
C TYR A 100 -6.35 -28.21 -52.78
N ASN A 101 -6.99 -29.05 -51.98
CA ASN A 101 -7.61 -28.64 -50.73
C ASN A 101 -6.53 -28.49 -49.64
N ASN A 102 -6.98 -28.11 -48.44
CA ASN A 102 -6.06 -27.90 -47.32
C ASN A 102 -5.27 -29.18 -46.97
N GLN A 103 -5.88 -30.35 -47.11
CA GLN A 103 -5.31 -31.67 -46.82
C GLN A 103 -4.33 -32.16 -47.90
N GLY A 104 -4.28 -31.48 -49.05
CA GLY A 104 -3.46 -31.87 -50.20
C GLY A 104 -4.15 -32.85 -51.15
N ASP A 105 -5.44 -33.12 -50.95
CA ASP A 105 -6.25 -33.88 -51.91
C ASP A 105 -6.74 -32.94 -53.02
N ILE A 106 -6.95 -33.49 -54.21
CA ILE A 106 -7.49 -32.72 -55.33
C ILE A 106 -9.02 -32.68 -55.21
N GLU A 107 -9.58 -31.47 -55.22
CA GLU A 107 -11.02 -31.23 -55.23
C GLU A 107 -11.43 -30.36 -56.43
N PHE A 108 -12.71 -30.44 -56.79
CA PHE A 108 -13.31 -29.49 -57.73
C PHE A 108 -13.42 -28.11 -57.07
N ALA A 109 -12.88 -27.09 -57.75
CA ALA A 109 -13.01 -25.70 -57.34
C ALA A 109 -14.33 -25.06 -57.83
N THR A 110 -14.95 -25.63 -58.87
CA THR A 110 -16.23 -25.22 -59.43
C THR A 110 -17.30 -26.32 -59.27
N THR A 111 -18.57 -25.93 -59.18
CA THR A 111 -19.69 -26.88 -59.18
C THR A 111 -19.92 -27.44 -60.59
N ASN A 112 -19.88 -26.58 -61.61
CA ASN A 112 -20.03 -26.97 -63.01
C ASN A 112 -18.79 -26.56 -63.83
N ILE A 113 -18.34 -27.45 -64.72
CA ILE A 113 -17.18 -27.17 -65.58
C ILE A 113 -17.50 -26.06 -66.59
N SER A 114 -18.77 -25.95 -66.98
CA SER A 114 -19.30 -24.90 -67.86
C SER A 114 -19.25 -23.49 -67.26
N ASP A 115 -19.06 -23.34 -65.94
CA ASP A 115 -19.05 -22.02 -65.28
C ASP A 115 -17.79 -21.21 -65.63
N ASP A 116 -16.71 -21.85 -66.10
CA ASP A 116 -15.46 -21.18 -66.47
C ASP A 116 -15.05 -21.46 -67.92
N VAL A 117 -15.82 -20.88 -68.84
CA VAL A 117 -15.57 -20.93 -70.29
C VAL A 117 -14.18 -20.39 -70.65
N LYS A 118 -13.66 -19.40 -69.93
CA LYS A 118 -12.33 -18.80 -70.22
C LYS A 118 -11.21 -19.79 -69.95
N SER A 119 -11.28 -20.53 -68.85
CA SER A 119 -10.30 -21.59 -68.55
C SER A 119 -10.36 -22.69 -69.61
N PHE A 120 -11.56 -23.06 -70.07
CA PHE A 120 -11.71 -24.01 -71.18
C PHE A 120 -11.10 -23.48 -72.49
N ASP A 121 -11.40 -22.24 -72.89
CA ASP A 121 -10.89 -21.65 -74.13
C ASP A 121 -9.37 -21.55 -74.13
N TYR A 122 -8.77 -21.26 -72.97
CA TYR A 122 -7.33 -21.30 -72.78
C TYR A 122 -6.78 -22.71 -73.00
N VAL A 123 -7.37 -23.75 -72.39
CA VAL A 123 -6.96 -25.15 -72.60
C VAL A 123 -7.10 -25.54 -74.07
N LYS A 124 -8.21 -25.15 -74.72
CA LYS A 124 -8.43 -25.39 -76.15
C LYS A 124 -7.35 -24.74 -77.01
N THR A 125 -6.92 -23.52 -76.67
CA THR A 125 -5.84 -22.81 -77.34
C THR A 125 -4.49 -23.53 -77.18
N LEU A 126 -4.19 -24.06 -75.99
CA LEU A 126 -2.99 -24.86 -75.75
C LEU A 126 -2.98 -26.14 -76.56
N VAL A 127 -4.11 -26.86 -76.59
CA VAL A 127 -4.28 -28.07 -77.39
C VAL A 127 -4.09 -27.77 -78.88
N ASN A 128 -4.76 -26.73 -79.39
CA ASN A 128 -4.63 -26.34 -80.79
C ASN A 128 -3.17 -25.99 -81.14
N SER A 129 -2.51 -25.20 -80.29
CA SER A 129 -1.10 -24.84 -80.47
C SER A 129 -0.19 -26.07 -80.46
N LYS A 130 -0.43 -27.04 -79.57
CA LYS A 130 0.38 -28.27 -79.49
C LYS A 130 0.15 -29.20 -80.69
N LEU A 131 -1.07 -29.26 -81.22
CA LEU A 131 -1.39 -30.05 -82.41
C LEU A 131 -0.83 -29.41 -83.69
N ASP A 132 -0.85 -28.07 -83.78
CA ASP A 132 -0.37 -27.34 -84.97
C ASP A 132 1.17 -27.19 -85.02
N SER A 133 1.84 -27.12 -83.86
CA SER A 133 3.30 -26.90 -83.80
C SER A 133 4.16 -28.13 -84.11
N ASP A 134 3.59 -29.34 -84.09
CA ASP A 134 4.38 -30.56 -83.98
C ASP A 134 3.98 -31.60 -85.04
N ASN A 135 4.40 -31.35 -86.29
CA ASN A 135 3.96 -32.03 -87.52
C ASN A 135 4.11 -33.56 -87.56
N ASN A 136 4.67 -34.21 -86.52
CA ASN A 136 4.66 -35.67 -86.40
C ASN A 136 4.71 -36.19 -84.94
N TYR A 137 4.57 -35.34 -83.91
CA TYR A 137 4.74 -35.81 -82.53
C TYR A 137 3.71 -36.83 -82.12
N PHE A 138 2.44 -36.60 -82.45
CA PHE A 138 1.37 -37.57 -82.23
C PHE A 138 1.25 -38.60 -83.37
N GLY A 139 1.79 -38.29 -84.56
CA GLY A 139 1.68 -39.17 -85.73
C GLY A 139 0.24 -39.33 -86.21
N VAL A 140 -0.49 -38.21 -86.33
CA VAL A 140 -1.87 -38.18 -86.81
C VAL A 140 -1.93 -38.73 -88.23
N THR A 141 -2.79 -39.71 -88.49
CA THR A 141 -2.90 -40.40 -89.77
C THR A 141 -4.37 -40.54 -90.16
N GLU A 142 -4.65 -40.48 -91.46
CA GLU A 142 -6.00 -40.68 -91.97
C GLU A 142 -6.55 -42.07 -91.63
N LEU A 143 -7.81 -42.10 -91.22
CA LEU A 143 -8.54 -43.32 -90.91
C LEU A 143 -9.13 -43.90 -92.21
N THR A 144 -8.45 -44.86 -92.80
CA THR A 144 -8.83 -45.47 -94.09
C THR A 144 -9.77 -46.66 -93.97
N THR A 145 -10.05 -47.12 -92.75
CA THR A 145 -10.91 -48.29 -92.49
C THR A 145 -12.36 -47.86 -92.26
N THR A 146 -13.33 -48.69 -92.63
CA THR A 146 -14.76 -48.46 -92.33
C THR A 146 -15.15 -49.12 -91.02
N TYR A 147 -15.87 -48.41 -90.15
CA TYR A 147 -16.43 -48.97 -88.93
C TYR A 147 -17.57 -49.94 -89.27
N ASN A 148 -17.48 -51.19 -88.82
CA ASN A 148 -18.43 -52.25 -89.15
C ASN A 148 -19.65 -52.34 -88.21
N GLY A 149 -19.79 -51.43 -87.24
CA GLY A 149 -20.95 -51.39 -86.34
C GLY A 149 -20.90 -52.35 -85.15
N LEU A 150 -19.88 -53.22 -85.06
CA LEU A 150 -19.76 -54.18 -83.94
C LEU A 150 -19.26 -53.45 -82.68
N HIS A 151 -20.03 -53.57 -81.60
CA HIS A 151 -19.63 -53.09 -80.27
C HIS A 151 -18.83 -54.16 -79.55
N ASN A 152 -17.52 -54.01 -79.54
CA ASN A 152 -16.55 -54.89 -78.91
C ASN A 152 -15.45 -54.09 -78.18
N SER A 153 -15.21 -54.46 -76.93
CA SER A 153 -14.24 -53.80 -76.07
C SER A 153 -13.05 -54.69 -75.75
N GLU A 154 -11.87 -54.09 -75.61
CA GLU A 154 -10.65 -54.75 -75.12
C GLU A 154 -10.02 -53.91 -73.99
N ILE A 155 -9.36 -54.58 -73.03
CA ILE A 155 -8.61 -53.94 -71.95
C ILE A 155 -7.14 -54.34 -72.06
N VAL A 156 -6.23 -53.36 -72.05
CA VAL A 156 -4.78 -53.57 -72.14
C VAL A 156 -4.04 -52.84 -71.02
N ASP A 157 -2.81 -53.26 -70.73
CA ASP A 157 -1.94 -52.62 -69.74
C ASP A 157 -1.31 -51.34 -70.33
N GLY A 158 -1.02 -50.35 -69.47
CA GLY A 158 -0.37 -49.10 -69.87
C GLY A 158 0.99 -49.24 -70.58
N ASN A 159 1.65 -50.39 -70.49
CA ASN A 159 2.92 -50.68 -71.15
C ASN A 159 2.78 -51.32 -72.54
N THR A 160 1.56 -51.60 -73.01
CA THR A 160 1.32 -52.18 -74.34
C THR A 160 1.87 -51.26 -75.44
N ALA A 161 2.56 -51.85 -76.41
CA ALA A 161 3.20 -51.09 -77.48
C ALA A 161 2.16 -50.37 -78.37
N ASN A 162 2.47 -49.14 -78.80
CA ASN A 162 1.59 -48.35 -79.68
C ASN A 162 1.14 -49.13 -80.93
N SER A 163 2.03 -49.92 -81.54
CA SER A 163 1.72 -50.73 -82.72
C SER A 163 0.66 -51.81 -82.45
N GLU A 164 0.63 -52.37 -81.25
CA GLU A 164 -0.37 -53.36 -80.83
C GLU A 164 -1.72 -52.67 -80.57
N ILE A 165 -1.72 -51.51 -79.91
CA ILE A 165 -2.93 -50.72 -79.69
C ILE A 165 -3.55 -50.28 -81.02
N ILE A 166 -2.74 -49.89 -82.02
CA ILE A 166 -3.24 -49.55 -83.36
C ILE A 166 -3.92 -50.74 -84.03
N LYS A 167 -3.38 -51.96 -83.91
CA LYS A 167 -4.03 -53.17 -84.45
C LYS A 167 -5.36 -53.42 -83.76
N LEU A 168 -5.42 -53.24 -82.44
CA LEU A 168 -6.67 -53.36 -81.69
C LEU A 168 -7.69 -52.29 -82.12
N GLN A 169 -7.28 -51.06 -82.45
CA GLN A 169 -8.19 -49.99 -82.90
C GLN A 169 -8.91 -50.33 -84.22
N GLN A 170 -8.35 -51.24 -85.01
CA GLN A 170 -8.99 -51.72 -86.25
C GLN A 170 -10.02 -52.82 -85.98
N LYS A 171 -9.87 -53.55 -84.87
CA LYS A 171 -10.72 -54.68 -84.51
C LYS A 171 -11.82 -54.30 -83.51
N PHE A 172 -11.49 -53.45 -82.54
CA PHE A 172 -12.33 -53.10 -81.39
C PHE A 172 -12.84 -51.66 -81.46
N ASN A 173 -14.10 -51.43 -81.09
CA ASN A 173 -14.69 -50.10 -81.04
C ASN A 173 -14.30 -49.33 -79.77
N LYS A 174 -13.96 -50.04 -78.69
CA LYS A 174 -13.52 -49.47 -77.42
C LYS A 174 -12.26 -50.18 -76.94
N ILE A 175 -11.23 -49.40 -76.61
CA ILE A 175 -10.01 -49.92 -75.97
C ILE A 175 -9.80 -49.14 -74.69
N THR A 176 -9.72 -49.85 -73.57
CA THR A 176 -9.34 -49.26 -72.28
C THR A 176 -7.89 -49.63 -71.98
N ILE A 177 -7.09 -48.64 -71.66
CA ILE A 177 -5.70 -48.77 -71.25
C ILE A 177 -5.64 -48.43 -69.77
N ASP A 178 -5.35 -49.42 -68.95
CA ASP A 178 -5.25 -49.25 -67.49
C ASP A 178 -3.85 -48.78 -67.11
N TYR A 179 -3.75 -47.50 -66.71
CA TYR A 179 -2.53 -46.96 -66.12
C TYR A 179 -2.57 -47.23 -64.61
N LYS A 180 -1.80 -48.22 -64.15
CA LYS A 180 -1.67 -48.58 -62.72
C LYS A 180 -1.26 -47.40 -61.82
N LYS A 181 -0.66 -46.35 -62.40
CA LYS A 181 -0.28 -45.10 -61.73
C LYS A 181 -0.88 -43.90 -62.46
N GLY A 182 -1.61 -43.08 -61.71
CA GLY A 182 -2.27 -41.87 -62.15
C GLY A 182 -1.43 -40.61 -62.09
N ILE A 183 -2.11 -39.48 -61.89
CA ILE A 183 -1.48 -38.20 -61.56
C ILE A 183 -0.69 -38.39 -60.27
N GLU A 184 0.62 -38.14 -60.33
CA GLU A 184 1.55 -38.49 -59.24
C GLU A 184 1.07 -38.00 -57.88
N GLU A 185 0.74 -38.95 -57.02
CA GLU A 185 0.36 -38.74 -55.61
C GLU A 185 1.53 -38.23 -54.73
N ASP A 186 2.70 -37.98 -55.30
CA ASP A 186 3.93 -38.38 -54.61
C ASP A 186 4.74 -37.26 -53.93
N LEU A 187 4.53 -35.99 -54.29
CA LEU A 187 5.31 -34.86 -53.74
C LEU A 187 4.43 -33.72 -53.22
N THR A 188 3.55 -33.15 -54.03
CA THR A 188 2.75 -31.98 -53.63
C THR A 188 1.81 -32.28 -52.46
N LYS A 189 1.12 -33.43 -52.51
CA LYS A 189 0.27 -33.90 -51.41
C LYS A 189 1.08 -34.09 -50.13
N LYS A 190 2.24 -34.74 -50.21
CA LYS A 190 3.16 -34.92 -49.06
C LYS A 190 3.65 -33.59 -48.48
N VAL A 191 3.98 -32.61 -49.34
CA VAL A 191 4.39 -31.27 -48.90
C VAL A 191 3.25 -30.57 -48.18
N ILE A 192 2.04 -30.60 -48.73
CA ILE A 192 0.86 -29.96 -48.10
C ILE A 192 0.55 -30.63 -46.76
N SER A 193 0.46 -31.96 -46.70
CA SER A 193 0.23 -32.67 -45.44
C SER A 193 1.36 -32.42 -44.42
N GLY A 194 2.62 -32.36 -44.86
CA GLY A 194 3.76 -32.01 -44.02
C GLY A 194 3.67 -30.60 -43.44
N LEU A 195 3.26 -29.61 -44.25
CA LEU A 195 3.03 -28.24 -43.80
C LEU A 195 1.88 -28.17 -42.79
N GLN A 196 0.79 -28.92 -42.98
CA GLN A 196 -0.30 -28.97 -42.02
C GLN A 196 0.13 -29.52 -40.65
N ILE A 197 0.94 -30.58 -40.64
CA ILE A 197 1.51 -31.14 -39.41
C ILE A 197 2.37 -30.08 -38.70
N GLN A 198 3.17 -29.33 -39.45
CA GLN A 198 3.97 -28.23 -38.88
C GLN A 198 3.09 -27.13 -38.27
N ILE A 199 2.02 -26.70 -38.97
CA ILE A 199 1.06 -25.70 -38.47
C ILE A 199 0.40 -26.20 -37.17
N TYR A 200 -0.04 -27.45 -37.13
CA TYR A 200 -0.62 -28.06 -35.94
C TYR A 200 0.37 -28.06 -34.76
N ASN A 201 1.62 -28.46 -34.99
CA ASN A 201 2.67 -28.47 -33.97
C ASN A 201 3.03 -27.05 -33.49
N LEU A 202 3.01 -26.05 -34.37
CA LEU A 202 3.24 -24.66 -34.00
C LEU A 202 2.09 -24.13 -33.15
N ASN A 203 0.84 -24.39 -33.53
CA ASN A 203 -0.34 -23.95 -32.77
C ASN A 203 -0.39 -24.56 -31.36
N THR A 204 -0.05 -25.85 -31.23
CA THR A 204 0.04 -26.50 -29.91
C THR A 204 1.16 -25.90 -29.06
N LYS A 205 2.31 -25.56 -29.66
CA LYS A 205 3.41 -24.86 -28.96
C LYS A 205 3.02 -23.47 -28.49
N ILE A 206 2.35 -22.67 -29.35
CA ILE A 206 1.83 -21.35 -29.00
C ILE A 206 0.84 -21.46 -27.83
N ASN A 207 -0.09 -22.41 -27.88
CA ASN A 207 -1.06 -22.61 -26.81
C ASN A 207 -0.36 -22.97 -25.47
N ASN A 208 0.61 -23.88 -25.51
CA ASN A 208 1.40 -24.24 -24.33
C ASN A 208 2.20 -23.06 -23.76
N GLN A 209 2.78 -22.21 -24.62
CA GLN A 209 3.49 -21.00 -24.20
C GLN A 209 2.54 -19.98 -23.56
N ASN A 210 1.37 -19.74 -24.14
CA ASN A 210 0.36 -18.85 -23.58
C ASN A 210 -0.12 -19.33 -22.21
N GLN A 211 -0.31 -20.64 -22.03
CA GLN A 211 -0.62 -21.22 -20.72
C GLN A 211 0.49 -20.96 -19.69
N LYS A 212 1.77 -21.11 -20.07
CA LYS A 212 2.90 -20.81 -19.19
C LYS A 212 2.96 -19.32 -18.82
N ILE A 213 2.75 -18.42 -19.79
CA ILE A 213 2.71 -16.97 -19.56
C ILE A 213 1.60 -16.63 -18.56
N SER A 214 0.39 -17.14 -18.76
CA SER A 214 -0.74 -16.87 -17.85
C SER A 214 -0.48 -17.38 -16.41
N LYS A 215 0.21 -18.51 -16.25
CA LYS A 215 0.63 -19.02 -14.93
C LYS A 215 1.66 -18.09 -14.28
N LEU A 216 2.66 -17.64 -15.05
CA LEU A 216 3.68 -16.71 -14.57
C LEU A 216 3.08 -15.36 -14.17
N GLU A 217 2.12 -14.83 -14.93
CA GLU A 217 1.43 -13.58 -14.57
C GLU A 217 0.64 -13.70 -13.27
N LYS A 218 -0.08 -14.80 -13.08
CA LYS A 218 -0.79 -15.09 -11.82
C LYS A 218 0.19 -15.18 -10.64
N ALA A 219 1.31 -15.89 -10.81
CA ALA A 219 2.36 -16.00 -9.80
C ALA A 219 2.98 -14.63 -9.47
N LYS A 220 3.28 -13.81 -10.49
CA LYS A 220 3.79 -12.44 -10.32
C LYS A 220 2.79 -11.56 -9.56
N LYS A 221 1.49 -11.67 -9.85
CA LYS A 221 0.43 -10.94 -9.13
C LYS A 221 0.31 -11.38 -7.67
N GLN A 222 0.41 -12.68 -7.40
CA GLN A 222 0.45 -13.21 -6.04
C GLN A 222 1.68 -12.72 -5.28
N TYR A 223 2.87 -12.80 -5.89
CA TYR A 223 4.10 -12.30 -5.31
C TYR A 223 4.01 -10.81 -4.96
N LYS A 224 3.45 -9.98 -5.85
CA LYS A 224 3.23 -8.55 -5.56
C LYS A 224 2.32 -8.32 -4.34
N LYS A 225 1.25 -9.12 -4.19
CA LYS A 225 0.37 -9.05 -3.02
C LYS A 225 1.07 -9.48 -1.73
N VAL A 226 1.82 -10.58 -1.77
CA VAL A 226 2.59 -11.09 -0.62
C VAL A 226 3.63 -10.06 -0.18
N MET A 227 4.35 -9.47 -1.13
CA MET A 227 5.37 -8.45 -0.86
C MET A 227 4.75 -7.20 -0.21
N PHE A 228 3.60 -6.74 -0.71
CA PHE A 228 2.86 -5.64 -0.08
C PHE A 228 2.45 -5.98 1.36
N LEU A 229 1.93 -7.19 1.60
CA LEU A 229 1.53 -7.63 2.93
C LEU A 229 2.72 -7.70 3.90
N PHE A 230 3.88 -8.14 3.40
CA PHE A 230 5.12 -8.18 4.16
C PHE A 230 5.59 -6.77 4.58
N ILE A 231 5.51 -5.79 3.68
CA ILE A 231 5.83 -4.38 4.01
C ILE A 231 4.89 -3.86 5.10
N VAL A 232 3.57 -4.10 4.97
CA VAL A 232 2.58 -3.67 5.97
C VAL A 232 2.89 -4.29 7.33
N LEU A 233 3.24 -5.57 7.37
CA LEU A 233 3.62 -6.27 8.60
C LEU A 233 4.85 -5.61 9.24
N LEU A 234 5.91 -5.35 8.47
CA LEU A 234 7.10 -4.67 8.97
C LEU A 234 6.79 -3.27 9.55
N CYS A 235 5.94 -2.49 8.86
CA CYS A 235 5.51 -1.19 9.37
C CYS A 235 4.73 -1.31 10.68
N SER A 236 3.83 -2.31 10.81
CA SER A 236 3.07 -2.53 12.04
C SER A 236 3.95 -2.96 13.21
N CYS A 237 4.93 -3.83 12.98
CA CYS A 237 5.92 -4.21 14.00
C CYS A 237 6.77 -3.01 14.44
N GLY A 238 7.20 -2.17 13.48
CA GLY A 238 7.93 -0.94 13.78
C GLY A 238 7.11 0.06 14.61
N GLY A 239 5.83 0.23 14.28
CA GLY A 239 4.91 1.07 15.03
C GLY A 239 4.68 0.59 16.46
N LEU A 240 4.53 -0.73 16.66
CA LEU A 240 4.44 -1.34 18.00
C LEU A 240 5.71 -1.12 18.83
N TYR A 241 6.88 -1.22 18.20
CA TYR A 241 8.15 -0.95 18.88
C TYR A 241 8.26 0.52 19.34
N PHE A 242 7.87 1.47 18.48
CA PHE A 242 7.86 2.89 18.85
C PHE A 242 6.84 3.22 19.96
N LEU A 243 5.67 2.57 19.93
CA LEU A 243 4.69 2.67 21.00
C LEU A 243 5.29 2.16 22.32
N TYR A 244 5.96 1.00 22.29
CA TYR A 244 6.61 0.42 23.47
C TYR A 244 7.66 1.36 24.07
N THR A 245 8.53 1.95 23.24
CA THR A 245 9.55 2.91 23.73
C THR A 245 8.91 4.17 24.33
N THR A 246 7.81 4.65 23.74
CA THR A 246 7.08 5.82 24.26
C THR A 246 6.41 5.51 25.60
N LEU A 247 5.83 4.32 25.74
CA LEU A 247 5.22 3.87 26.99
C LEU A 247 6.27 3.70 28.10
N ASP A 248 7.44 3.13 27.79
CA ASP A 248 8.56 3.01 28.74
C ASP A 248 9.08 4.38 29.21
N GLU A 249 9.22 5.34 28.29
CA GLU A 249 9.59 6.72 28.65
C GLU A 249 8.51 7.40 29.50
N THR A 250 7.23 7.17 29.18
CA THR A 250 6.10 7.70 29.95
C THR A 250 6.08 7.11 31.36
N GLU A 251 6.35 5.82 31.52
CA GLU A 251 6.44 5.15 32.82
C GLU A 251 7.57 5.74 33.68
N LYS A 252 8.76 5.94 33.10
CA LYS A 252 9.89 6.59 33.79
C LYS A 252 9.55 8.02 34.22
N ASN A 253 8.87 8.79 33.37
CA ASN A 253 8.45 10.14 33.69
C ASN A 253 7.42 10.18 34.83
N LEU A 254 6.48 9.22 34.85
CA LEU A 254 5.52 9.07 35.96
C LEU A 254 6.21 8.70 37.27
N GLN A 255 7.17 7.78 37.24
CA GLN A 255 7.96 7.42 38.42
C GLN A 255 8.72 8.64 38.98
N ASN A 256 9.45 9.37 38.14
CA ASN A 256 10.16 10.58 38.53
C ASN A 256 9.18 11.65 39.09
N THR A 257 8.02 11.84 38.46
CA THR A 257 7.00 12.76 38.96
C THR A 257 6.49 12.35 40.34
N THR A 258 6.31 11.04 40.57
CA THR A 258 5.90 10.50 41.88
C THR A 258 6.98 10.73 42.94
N GLU A 259 8.26 10.51 42.62
CA GLU A 259 9.37 10.81 43.51
C GLU A 259 9.45 12.30 43.87
N ARG A 260 9.26 13.18 42.89
CA ARG A 260 9.20 14.63 43.12
C ARG A 260 8.01 15.01 44.01
N LEU A 261 6.85 14.37 43.82
CA LEU A 261 5.68 14.60 44.65
C LEU A 261 5.91 14.13 46.09
N ASN A 262 6.53 12.98 46.28
CA ASN A 262 6.91 12.47 47.61
C ASN A 262 7.88 13.43 48.30
N THR A 263 8.93 13.87 47.59
CA THR A 263 9.90 14.85 48.12
C THR A 263 9.23 16.18 48.50
N ALA A 264 8.30 16.67 47.67
CA ALA A 264 7.53 17.86 47.97
C ALA A 264 6.61 17.66 49.17
N THR A 265 6.00 16.48 49.31
CA THR A 265 5.15 16.11 50.44
C THR A 265 5.95 16.05 51.74
N ASP A 266 7.13 15.45 51.73
CA ASP A 266 8.05 15.42 52.87
C ASP A 266 8.50 16.84 53.25
N SER A 267 8.79 17.67 52.24
CA SER A 267 9.12 19.08 52.43
C SER A 267 7.98 19.85 53.09
N ILE A 268 6.73 19.65 52.63
CA ILE A 268 5.53 20.23 53.26
C ILE A 268 5.39 19.75 54.71
N GLY A 269 5.62 18.46 54.98
CA GLY A 269 5.61 17.91 56.34
C GLY A 269 6.64 18.60 57.25
N SER A 270 7.86 18.78 56.74
CA SER A 270 8.92 19.48 57.49
C SER A 270 8.57 20.95 57.77
N LEU A 271 8.02 21.66 56.77
CA LEU A 271 7.59 23.04 56.91
C LEU A 271 6.44 23.18 57.91
N ASN A 272 5.49 22.25 57.91
CA ASN A 272 4.42 22.21 58.90
C ASN A 272 4.93 21.99 60.33
N ASN A 273 5.96 21.14 60.50
CA ASN A 273 6.61 20.97 61.81
C ASN A 273 7.28 22.27 62.27
N ILE A 274 8.01 22.95 61.37
CA ILE A 274 8.64 24.25 61.67
C ILE A 274 7.58 25.30 62.01
N LEU A 275 6.47 25.35 61.26
CA LEU A 275 5.35 26.26 61.52
C LEU A 275 4.77 26.02 62.90
N THR A 276 4.55 24.75 63.27
CA THR A 276 4.04 24.34 64.58
C THR A 276 5.00 24.76 65.70
N GLN A 277 6.31 24.56 65.52
CA GLN A 277 7.32 25.03 66.47
C GLN A 277 7.27 26.54 66.66
N LYS A 278 7.26 27.31 65.56
CA LYS A 278 7.15 28.77 65.63
C LYS A 278 5.87 29.23 66.32
N GLN A 279 4.76 28.54 66.08
CA GLN A 279 3.48 28.83 66.74
C GLN A 279 3.56 28.60 68.26
N ASN A 280 4.21 27.52 68.69
CA ASN A 280 4.47 27.26 70.11
C ASN A 280 5.38 28.33 70.74
N THR A 281 6.42 28.77 70.02
CA THR A 281 7.28 29.88 70.47
C THR A 281 6.50 31.18 70.63
N ILE A 282 5.61 31.51 69.68
CA ILE A 282 4.74 32.68 69.77
C ILE A 282 3.84 32.60 71.01
N ILE A 283 3.26 31.44 71.29
CA ILE A 283 2.43 31.23 72.49
C ILE A 283 3.27 31.44 73.76
N SER A 284 4.49 30.87 73.81
CA SER A 284 5.41 31.05 74.94
C SER A 284 5.75 32.52 75.18
N LEU A 285 6.15 33.24 74.13
CA LEU A 285 6.48 34.67 74.21
C LEU A 285 5.27 35.51 74.62
N LYS A 286 4.07 35.18 74.12
CA LYS A 286 2.83 35.87 74.52
C LYS A 286 2.54 35.70 76.01
N ASN A 287 2.82 34.53 76.58
CA ASN A 287 2.68 34.28 78.01
C ASN A 287 3.73 35.05 78.81
N GLU A 288 4.99 35.06 78.36
CA GLU A 288 6.08 35.81 79.00
C GLU A 288 5.79 37.31 79.07
N VAL A 289 5.36 37.91 77.95
CA VAL A 289 4.93 39.33 77.89
C VAL A 289 3.75 39.60 78.83
N ARG A 290 2.82 38.66 78.98
CA ARG A 290 1.69 38.80 79.92
C ARG A 290 2.17 38.81 81.37
N GLU A 291 3.11 37.95 81.73
CA GLU A 291 3.69 37.89 83.08
C GLU A 291 4.49 39.16 83.42
N GLU A 292 5.33 39.65 82.50
CA GLU A 292 6.03 40.93 82.69
C GLU A 292 5.04 42.09 82.93
N ARG A 293 3.93 42.12 82.18
CA ARG A 293 2.90 43.15 82.35
C ARG A 293 2.24 43.09 83.73
N LEU A 294 1.91 41.89 84.21
CA LEU A 294 1.37 41.70 85.56
C LEU A 294 2.36 42.11 86.65
N GLN A 295 3.64 41.76 86.50
CA GLN A 295 4.68 42.18 87.43
C GLN A 295 4.84 43.71 87.45
N LYS A 296 4.79 44.36 86.28
CA LYS A 296 4.82 45.82 86.18
C LYS A 296 3.64 46.46 86.90
N GLU A 297 2.42 45.97 86.69
CA GLU A 297 1.21 46.48 87.35
C GLU A 297 1.27 46.30 88.88
N ALA A 298 1.81 45.17 89.37
CA ALA A 298 2.01 44.92 90.80
C ALA A 298 3.07 45.86 91.42
N ALA A 299 4.19 46.08 90.72
CA ALA A 299 5.22 47.02 91.16
C ALA A 299 4.71 48.47 91.22
N GLN A 300 3.91 48.87 90.22
CA GLN A 300 3.33 50.21 90.15
C GLN A 300 2.30 50.45 91.27
N SER A 301 1.45 49.46 91.56
CA SER A 301 0.50 49.51 92.68
C SER A 301 1.21 49.60 94.03
N SER A 302 2.36 48.94 94.18
CA SER A 302 3.17 49.01 95.40
C SER A 302 3.81 50.39 95.60
N LEU A 303 4.22 51.05 94.51
CA LEU A 303 4.80 52.39 94.54
C LEU A 303 3.78 53.46 94.95
N GLU A 304 2.55 53.40 94.39
CA GLU A 304 1.47 54.34 94.70
C GLU A 304 1.07 54.29 96.19
N ASN A 305 1.11 53.10 96.81
CA ASN A 305 0.79 52.92 98.22
C ASN A 305 1.80 53.65 99.14
N ILE A 306 3.10 53.60 98.80
CA ILE A 306 4.17 54.24 99.59
C ILE A 306 4.06 55.78 99.52
N GLN A 307 3.77 56.34 98.35
CA GLN A 307 3.66 57.80 98.16
C GLN A 307 2.48 58.43 98.92
N SER A 308 1.41 57.67 99.22
CA SER A 308 0.23 58.19 99.93
C SER A 308 0.46 58.46 101.43
N ASN A 309 1.48 57.85 102.05
CA ASN A 309 1.66 57.83 103.52
C ASN A 309 2.77 58.75 104.06
N CYS A 310 3.65 59.29 103.22
CA CYS A 310 4.72 60.23 103.60
C CYS A 310 4.80 61.38 102.58
N PRO A 311 4.37 62.61 102.92
CA PRO A 311 4.31 63.72 101.95
C PRO A 311 5.68 64.33 101.56
N PHE A 312 6.75 63.92 102.24
CA PHE A 312 8.15 64.19 101.92
C PHE A 312 9.05 63.17 102.65
N ILE A 313 10.27 62.97 102.16
CA ILE A 313 11.25 62.04 102.72
C ILE A 313 12.36 62.87 103.39
N ILE A 314 12.75 62.52 104.62
CA ILE A 314 13.91 63.14 105.28
C ILE A 314 15.17 62.40 104.83
N THR A 315 16.04 63.12 104.13
CA THR A 315 17.28 62.57 103.55
C THR A 315 18.50 62.84 104.43
N GLY A 316 18.36 63.63 105.49
CA GLY A 316 19.40 63.85 106.49
C GLY A 316 19.07 65.00 107.43
N THR A 317 19.71 65.05 108.58
CA THR A 317 19.50 66.10 109.59
C THR A 317 20.83 66.48 110.23
N SER A 318 20.98 67.73 110.66
CA SER A 318 22.17 68.22 111.36
C SER A 318 21.79 69.24 112.41
N CYS A 319 22.39 69.16 113.61
CA CYS A 319 22.16 70.10 114.69
C CYS A 319 23.46 70.80 115.11
N SER A 320 23.34 72.08 115.49
CA SER A 320 24.37 72.82 116.21
C SER A 320 23.79 73.25 117.55
N LEU A 321 24.15 72.55 118.63
CA LEU A 321 23.62 72.79 119.97
C LEU A 321 24.03 74.16 120.55
N SER A 322 25.18 74.71 120.13
CA SER A 322 25.65 76.03 120.55
C SER A 322 24.89 77.19 119.91
N SER A 323 24.41 77.03 118.66
CA SER A 323 23.59 78.05 117.95
C SER A 323 22.09 77.79 118.04
N GLY A 324 21.66 76.63 118.56
CA GLY A 324 20.25 76.23 118.61
C GLY A 324 19.63 75.94 117.24
N GLU A 325 20.46 75.70 116.22
CA GLU A 325 20.05 75.43 114.85
C GLU A 325 19.86 73.93 114.60
N TYR A 326 18.71 73.57 114.05
CA TYR A 326 18.43 72.22 113.58
C TYR A 326 18.01 72.26 112.11
N THR A 327 18.84 71.70 111.24
CA THR A 327 18.61 71.66 109.79
C THR A 327 18.11 70.29 109.38
N ILE A 328 17.04 70.26 108.62
CA ILE A 328 16.41 69.06 108.06
C ILE A 328 16.56 69.12 106.55
N ARG A 329 17.24 68.15 105.94
CA ARG A 329 17.18 67.93 104.49
C ARG A 329 16.01 67.02 104.17
N CYS A 330 15.13 67.51 103.32
CA CYS A 330 13.96 66.80 102.86
C CYS A 330 13.87 66.80 101.34
N PHE A 331 13.35 65.72 100.78
CA PHE A 331 12.96 65.61 99.37
C PHE A 331 11.45 65.54 99.27
N SER A 332 10.85 66.37 98.42
CA SER A 332 9.43 66.27 98.05
C SER A 332 9.29 66.15 96.55
N GLU A 333 8.34 65.35 96.08
CA GLU A 333 8.11 65.16 94.65
C GLU A 333 7.25 66.29 94.04
N LYS A 334 6.44 66.99 94.85
CA LYS A 334 5.52 68.05 94.42
C LYS A 334 5.63 69.28 95.31
N SER A 335 5.70 70.46 94.69
CA SER A 335 5.73 71.72 95.42
C SER A 335 4.48 71.96 96.25
N GLY A 336 4.61 72.49 97.46
CA GLY A 336 3.49 72.90 98.31
C GLY A 336 3.87 73.15 99.77
N THR A 337 2.99 73.82 100.50
CA THR A 337 3.14 74.02 101.94
C THR A 337 2.99 72.69 102.68
N ARG A 338 3.93 72.39 103.56
CA ARG A 338 3.92 71.20 104.42
C ARG A 338 4.04 71.63 105.87
N SER A 339 3.08 71.17 106.66
CA SER A 339 3.08 71.38 108.10
C SER A 339 3.66 70.15 108.79
N PHE A 340 4.68 70.35 109.62
CA PHE A 340 5.28 69.30 110.43
C PHE A 340 5.65 69.85 111.80
N LYS A 341 5.81 68.95 112.77
CA LYS A 341 6.17 69.30 114.14
C LYS A 341 7.53 68.68 114.46
N VAL A 342 8.43 69.48 115.01
CA VAL A 342 9.69 68.99 115.56
C VAL A 342 9.59 69.00 117.07
N LYS A 343 9.69 67.81 117.67
CA LYS A 343 9.79 67.63 119.11
C LYS A 343 11.24 67.35 119.46
N VAL A 344 11.76 68.10 120.42
CA VAL A 344 13.10 67.87 120.96
C VAL A 344 12.94 67.29 122.35
N ILE A 345 13.52 66.12 122.57
CA ILE A 345 13.41 65.36 123.81
C ILE A 345 14.80 65.29 124.41
N GLU A 346 14.94 65.74 125.66
CA GLU A 346 16.20 65.58 126.40
C GLU A 346 16.29 64.14 126.89
N GLU A 347 17.32 63.40 126.44
CA GLU A 347 17.36 61.95 126.69
C GLU A 347 17.50 61.60 128.18
N LYS A 348 18.26 62.41 128.92
CA LYS A 348 18.53 62.15 130.33
C LYS A 348 17.26 62.13 131.19
N THR A 349 16.29 62.98 130.87
CA THR A 349 15.04 63.11 131.64
C THR A 349 13.83 62.50 130.92
N GLY A 350 13.95 62.24 129.62
CA GLY A 350 12.87 61.76 128.76
C GLY A 350 11.74 62.77 128.55
N ARG A 351 11.92 64.01 129.01
CA ARG A 351 10.91 65.08 128.90
C ARG A 351 11.09 65.84 127.59
N VAL A 352 9.97 66.27 127.01
CA VAL A 352 9.99 67.18 125.86
C VAL A 352 10.63 68.49 126.30
N TYR A 353 11.83 68.73 125.79
CA TYR A 353 12.62 69.90 126.08
C TYR A 353 12.04 71.14 125.40
N THR A 354 11.62 70.99 124.14
CA THR A 354 10.85 71.98 123.40
C THR A 354 10.10 71.32 122.23
N GLU A 355 9.03 71.96 121.76
CA GLU A 355 8.37 71.58 120.52
C GLU A 355 8.16 72.81 119.63
N LYS A 356 8.29 72.61 118.32
CA LYS A 356 8.07 73.65 117.32
C LYS A 356 7.23 73.09 116.17
N SER A 357 6.08 73.71 115.95
CA SER A 357 5.28 73.49 114.76
C SER A 357 5.80 74.38 113.65
N VAL A 358 6.03 73.80 112.47
CA VAL A 358 6.62 74.45 111.31
C VAL A 358 5.67 74.26 110.14
N SER A 359 5.43 75.33 109.40
CA SER A 359 4.72 75.29 108.13
C SER A 359 5.62 75.94 107.10
N GLU A 360 6.22 75.12 106.24
CA GLU A 360 7.21 75.57 105.26
C GLU A 360 6.73 75.20 103.85
N TYR A 361 6.93 76.10 102.89
CA TYR A 361 6.71 75.78 101.48
C TYR A 361 7.90 74.97 100.95
N MET A 362 7.64 73.72 100.56
CA MET A 362 8.66 72.85 99.98
C MET A 362 8.44 72.78 98.47
N ASP A 363 9.46 73.12 97.67
CA ASP A 363 9.45 72.89 96.22
C ASP A 363 9.70 71.41 95.88
N SER A 364 9.33 70.97 94.67
CA SER A 364 9.74 69.65 94.17
C SER A 364 11.27 69.57 94.07
N GLY A 365 11.87 68.55 94.69
CA GLY A 365 13.31 68.35 94.78
C GLY A 365 13.82 68.32 96.22
N THR A 366 15.14 68.32 96.37
CA THR A 366 15.82 68.30 97.68
C THR A 366 15.98 69.72 98.22
N ARG A 367 15.57 69.95 99.46
CA ARG A 367 15.69 71.25 100.15
C ARG A 367 16.11 71.05 101.60
N SER A 368 16.72 72.08 102.18
CA SER A 368 17.03 72.14 103.61
C SER A 368 16.09 73.13 104.30
N VAL A 369 15.53 72.74 105.44
CA VAL A 369 14.75 73.60 106.32
C VAL A 369 15.49 73.74 107.64
N THR A 370 15.88 74.97 108.01
CA THR A 370 16.63 75.26 109.23
C THR A 370 15.70 75.85 110.28
N LEU A 371 15.68 75.24 111.45
CA LEU A 371 14.86 75.64 112.59
C LEU A 371 15.75 76.17 113.70
N TYR A 372 15.38 77.35 114.19
CA TYR A 372 16.01 77.99 115.33
C TYR A 372 15.20 77.78 116.59
N PHE A 373 15.84 77.30 117.65
CA PHE A 373 15.25 77.17 118.98
C PHE A 373 15.86 78.23 119.91
N ASN A 374 15.04 79.15 120.43
CA ASN A 374 15.49 80.28 121.28
C ASN A 374 15.86 79.89 122.72
N ARG A 375 16.29 78.64 122.96
CA ARG A 375 16.75 78.15 124.27
C ARG A 375 18.17 77.61 124.11
N SER A 376 19.04 77.95 125.05
CA SER A 376 20.40 77.42 125.12
C SER A 376 20.38 75.95 125.50
N PHE A 377 20.69 75.06 124.53
CA PHE A 377 20.90 73.63 124.81
C PHE A 377 22.18 73.43 125.62
N ASN A 378 22.18 72.43 126.50
CA ASN A 378 23.40 72.03 127.18
C ASN A 378 24.22 71.13 126.25
N THR A 379 25.39 71.58 125.81
CA THR A 379 26.23 70.85 124.84
C THR A 379 26.79 69.52 125.38
N SER A 380 26.65 69.25 126.68
CA SER A 380 27.08 68.00 127.31
C SER A 380 25.96 66.96 127.41
N ASP A 381 24.72 67.31 127.06
CA ASP A 381 23.56 66.40 127.09
C ASP A 381 23.13 66.00 125.66
N TRP A 382 22.51 64.82 125.53
CA TRP A 382 22.00 64.30 124.26
C TRP A 382 20.53 64.67 124.05
N TYR A 383 20.18 65.06 122.82
CA TYR A 383 18.82 65.42 122.44
C TYR A 383 18.34 64.60 121.23
N THR A 384 17.15 64.03 121.35
CA THR A 384 16.47 63.39 120.22
C THR A 384 15.52 64.37 119.58
N PHE A 385 15.71 64.59 118.28
CA PHE A 385 14.84 65.39 117.43
C PHE A 385 13.93 64.47 116.65
N GLU A 386 12.64 64.51 116.97
CA GLU A 386 11.62 63.76 116.24
C GLU A 386 10.84 64.69 115.33
N ILE A 387 10.72 64.32 114.05
CA ILE A 387 9.97 65.06 113.05
C ILE A 387 8.67 64.31 112.78
N TRP A 388 7.58 64.97 113.09
CA TRP A 388 6.23 64.43 113.05
C TRP A 388 5.41 65.11 111.95
N VAL A 389 4.70 64.29 111.16
CA VAL A 389 3.64 64.77 110.27
C VAL A 389 2.33 64.14 110.74
N GLY A 390 1.40 64.98 111.22
CA GLY A 390 0.24 64.49 111.96
C GLY A 390 0.66 63.70 113.21
N ASN A 391 0.22 62.43 113.29
CA ASN A 391 0.52 61.51 114.39
C ASN A 391 1.58 60.46 114.05
N LYS A 392 2.37 60.64 112.99
CA LYS A 392 3.43 59.69 112.59
C LYS A 392 4.80 60.37 112.59
N ILE A 393 5.81 59.65 113.10
CA ILE A 393 7.22 60.02 112.96
C ILE A 393 7.62 59.73 111.52
N VAL A 394 8.05 60.75 110.79
CA VAL A 394 8.51 60.63 109.40
C VAL A 394 10.03 60.64 109.28
N GLY A 395 10.70 60.93 110.38
CA GLY A 395 12.15 60.90 110.52
C GLY A 395 12.57 61.65 111.77
N GLY A 396 13.88 61.70 111.99
CA GLY A 396 14.44 62.27 113.20
C GLY A 396 15.88 61.86 113.35
N SER A 397 16.51 62.38 114.38
CA SER A 397 17.93 62.13 114.65
C SER A 397 18.28 62.49 116.07
N ARG A 398 19.25 61.76 116.61
CA ARG A 398 19.89 62.04 117.88
C ARG A 398 21.12 62.93 117.63
N HIS A 399 21.25 64.01 118.37
CA HIS A 399 22.39 64.94 118.32
C HIS A 399 22.89 65.30 119.71
#